data_AF-A0ABD5V0N0-F1
#
_entry.id   AF-A0ABD5V0N0-F1
#
_cell.length_a   1.000
_cell.length_b   1.000
_cell.length_c   1.000
_cell.angle_alpha   90.00
_cell.angle_beta   90.00
_cell.angle_gamma   90.00
#
_symmetry.space_group_name_H-M   'P 1'
#
loop_
_entity.id
_entity.type
_entity.pdbx_description
1 polymer ?
#
loop_
_entity_poly.entity_id
_entity_poly.type
_entity_poly.pdbx_seq_one_letter_code
_entity_poly.pdbx_strand_id
1 'polypeptide(L)'
;MADTVFEWLFPGWQNPAALAAIVGLRALCNGSLVVLLVRSLGIRHPFTTIAAGLAVFSTALTVLLLRPGGPGLYASYVELAGQALLLALAGAGLSLRSSARRTALGGVLIVGALSISALMIPIYGEAFVAP
;
A
#
# COMPACT_ATOMS: atom_id res chain seq x y z
N MET A 1 20.37 21.02 -3.09
CA MET A 1 20.92 19.89 -3.89
C MET A 1 20.12 18.61 -3.70
N ALA A 2 19.64 18.27 -2.48
CA ALA A 2 18.72 17.15 -2.28
C ALA A 2 17.42 17.35 -3.08
N ASP A 3 16.82 18.54 -3.01
CA ASP A 3 15.58 18.89 -3.73
C ASP A 3 15.71 18.70 -5.26
N THR A 4 16.88 19.02 -5.84
CA THR A 4 17.11 18.90 -7.29
C THR A 4 17.25 17.44 -7.76
N VAL A 5 17.77 16.54 -6.92
CA VAL A 5 17.88 15.11 -7.27
C VAL A 5 16.55 14.41 -7.03
N PHE A 6 15.85 14.75 -5.94
CA PHE A 6 14.52 14.20 -5.65
C PHE A 6 13.50 14.63 -6.70
N GLU A 7 13.44 15.92 -7.05
CA GLU A 7 12.54 16.43 -8.09
C GLU A 7 12.88 15.85 -9.47
N TRP A 8 14.15 15.52 -9.73
CA TRP A 8 14.54 14.81 -10.95
C TRP A 8 14.03 13.35 -10.97
N LEU A 9 14.06 12.66 -9.82
CA LEU A 9 13.64 11.26 -9.70
C LEU A 9 12.10 11.12 -9.58
N PHE A 10 11.44 12.10 -8.96
CA PHE A 10 10.00 12.17 -8.71
C PHE A 10 9.41 13.54 -9.10
N PRO A 11 9.45 13.89 -10.39
CA PRO A 11 8.97 15.19 -10.86
C PRO A 11 7.48 15.36 -10.55
N GLY A 12 7.13 16.49 -9.93
CA GLY A 12 5.75 16.80 -9.57
C GLY A 12 5.18 15.94 -8.44
N TRP A 13 6.00 15.42 -7.53
CA TRP A 13 5.54 14.67 -6.37
C TRP A 13 4.60 15.47 -5.45
N GLN A 14 4.72 16.81 -5.46
CA GLN A 14 3.81 17.72 -4.75
C GLN A 14 2.47 17.91 -5.48
N ASN A 15 2.31 17.40 -6.70
CA ASN A 15 1.07 17.51 -7.45
C ASN A 15 -0.03 16.68 -6.76
N PRO A 16 -1.11 17.31 -6.27
CA PRO A 16 -2.16 16.60 -5.54
C PRO A 16 -2.86 15.53 -6.39
N ALA A 17 -2.93 15.72 -7.72
CA ALA A 17 -3.50 14.71 -8.61
C ALA A 17 -2.59 13.48 -8.75
N ALA A 18 -1.27 13.66 -8.76
CA ALA A 18 -0.32 12.55 -8.81
C ALA A 18 -0.34 11.74 -7.50
N LEU A 19 -0.35 12.42 -6.35
CA LEU A 19 -0.50 11.79 -5.05
C LEU A 19 -1.84 11.03 -4.94
N ALA A 20 -2.95 11.64 -5.36
CA ALA A 20 -4.25 11.00 -5.38
C ALA A 20 -4.25 9.74 -6.27
N ALA A 21 -3.59 9.78 -7.43
CA ALA A 21 -3.45 8.63 -8.31
C ALA A 21 -2.64 7.49 -7.65
N ILE A 22 -1.53 7.81 -6.97
CA ILE A 22 -0.73 6.82 -6.24
C ILE A 22 -1.54 6.19 -5.11
N VAL A 23 -2.24 6.99 -4.31
CA VAL A 23 -3.11 6.49 -3.23
C VAL A 23 -4.24 5.63 -3.78
N GLY A 24 -4.88 6.08 -4.87
CA GLY A 24 -5.93 5.33 -5.56
C GLY A 24 -5.42 3.99 -6.08
N LEU A 25 -4.25 3.96 -6.73
CA LEU A 25 -3.64 2.73 -7.22
C LEU A 25 -3.30 1.78 -6.08
N ARG A 26 -2.77 2.29 -4.96
CA ARG A 26 -2.51 1.51 -3.75
C ARG A 26 -3.80 0.88 -3.20
N ALA A 27 -4.87 1.67 -3.08
CA ALA A 27 -6.17 1.19 -2.62
C ALA A 27 -6.74 0.11 -3.54
N LEU A 28 -6.60 0.27 -4.86
CA LEU A 28 -7.02 -0.72 -5.86
C LEU A 28 -6.22 -2.02 -5.75
N CYS A 29 -4.90 -1.95 -5.58
CA CYS A 29 -4.06 -3.13 -5.37
C CYS A 29 -4.46 -3.89 -4.09
N ASN A 30 -4.54 -3.17 -2.97
CA ASN A 30 -4.90 -3.76 -1.67
C ASN A 30 -6.32 -4.34 -1.71
N GLY A 31 -7.29 -3.60 -2.26
CA GLY A 31 -8.66 -4.08 -2.43
C GLY A 31 -8.75 -5.32 -3.33
N SER A 32 -7.96 -5.36 -4.42
CA SER A 32 -7.92 -6.52 -5.31
C SER A 32 -7.34 -7.76 -4.62
N LEU A 33 -6.32 -7.61 -3.77
CA LEU A 33 -5.80 -8.69 -2.94
C LEU A 33 -6.85 -9.23 -1.97
N VAL A 34 -7.62 -8.33 -1.33
CA VAL A 34 -8.74 -8.72 -0.46
C VAL A 34 -9.80 -9.48 -1.25
N VAL A 35 -10.18 -9.00 -2.44
CA VAL A 35 -11.15 -9.71 -3.32
C VAL A 35 -10.64 -11.10 -3.71
N LEU A 36 -9.34 -11.24 -4.01
CA LEU A 36 -8.75 -12.56 -4.28
C LEU A 36 -8.81 -13.48 -3.05
N LEU A 37 -8.52 -12.95 -1.85
CA LEU A 37 -8.67 -13.72 -0.61
C LEU A 37 -10.12 -14.13 -0.35
N VAL A 38 -11.10 -13.24 -0.55
CA VAL A 38 -12.54 -13.58 -0.47
C VAL A 38 -12.86 -14.73 -1.42
N ARG A 39 -12.38 -14.68 -2.66
CA ARG A 39 -12.64 -15.71 -3.68
C ARG A 39 -11.94 -17.05 -3.39
N SER A 40 -10.83 -17.03 -2.66
CA SER A 40 -10.04 -18.23 -2.35
C SER A 40 -10.41 -18.87 -1.01
N LEU A 41 -10.67 -18.06 0.03
CA LEU A 41 -10.89 -18.50 1.40
C LEU A 41 -12.30 -18.23 1.93
N GLY A 42 -13.02 -17.28 1.33
CA GLY A 42 -14.34 -16.83 1.78
C GLY A 42 -14.29 -15.60 2.70
N ILE A 43 -15.39 -14.85 2.75
CA ILE A 43 -15.46 -13.54 3.43
C ILE A 43 -15.28 -13.62 4.95
N ARG A 44 -15.66 -14.74 5.58
CA ARG A 44 -15.57 -14.93 7.04
C ARG A 44 -14.22 -15.49 7.50
N HIS A 45 -13.31 -15.81 6.58
CA HIS A 45 -12.02 -16.36 6.93
C HIS A 45 -11.16 -15.29 7.63
N PRO A 46 -10.47 -15.60 8.75
CA PRO A 46 -9.70 -14.61 9.51
C PRO A 46 -8.71 -13.81 8.67
N PHE A 47 -7.99 -14.47 7.74
CA PHE A 47 -7.05 -13.79 6.84
C PHE A 47 -7.72 -12.74 5.96
N THR A 48 -8.93 -13.03 5.49
CA THR A 48 -9.69 -12.11 4.64
C THR A 48 -10.18 -10.91 5.43
N THR A 49 -10.72 -11.13 6.64
CA THR A 49 -11.18 -10.06 7.53
C THR A 49 -10.03 -9.14 7.94
N ILE A 50 -8.90 -9.71 8.36
CA ILE A 50 -7.72 -8.94 8.78
C ILE A 50 -7.14 -8.18 7.58
N ALA A 51 -6.99 -8.82 6.42
CA ALA A 51 -6.49 -8.14 5.22
C ALA A 51 -7.41 -7.00 4.77
N ALA A 52 -8.74 -7.17 4.87
CA ALA A 52 -9.70 -6.10 4.57
C ALA A 52 -9.54 -4.92 5.53
N GLY A 53 -9.41 -5.19 6.84
CA GLY A 53 -9.14 -4.16 7.84
C GLY A 53 -7.83 -3.42 7.58
N LEU A 54 -6.76 -4.15 7.28
CA LEU A 54 -5.45 -3.58 6.93
C LEU A 54 -5.49 -2.75 5.64
N ALA A 55 -6.25 -3.17 4.63
CA ALA A 55 -6.40 -2.44 3.38
C ALA A 55 -7.05 -1.07 3.63
N VAL A 56 -8.16 -1.06 4.36
CA VAL A 56 -8.87 0.19 4.73
C VAL A 56 -7.99 1.07 5.61
N PHE A 57 -7.35 0.48 6.62
CA PHE A 57 -6.45 1.19 7.53
C PHE A 57 -5.27 1.82 6.79
N SER A 58 -4.58 1.06 5.93
CA SER A 58 -3.45 1.55 5.12
C SER A 58 -3.88 2.71 4.22
N THR A 59 -5.02 2.60 3.52
CA THR A 59 -5.51 3.69 2.67
C THR A 59 -5.85 4.93 3.47
N ALA A 60 -6.58 4.80 4.58
CA ALA A 60 -6.94 5.92 5.44
C ALA A 60 -5.71 6.61 6.05
N LEU A 61 -4.75 5.81 6.54
CA LEU A 61 -3.52 6.32 7.13
C LEU A 61 -2.63 7.01 6.09
N THR A 62 -2.54 6.46 4.87
CA THR A 62 -1.81 7.12 3.77
C THR A 62 -2.41 8.50 3.45
N VAL A 63 -3.74 8.61 3.37
CA VAL A 63 -4.41 9.91 3.14
C VAL A 63 -4.12 10.89 4.28
N LEU A 64 -4.16 10.42 5.54
CA LEU A 64 -3.85 11.24 6.70
C LEU A 64 -2.38 11.70 6.70
N LEU A 65 -1.45 10.81 6.38
CA LEU A 65 0.00 11.10 6.30
C LEU A 65 0.31 12.19 5.26
N LEU A 66 -0.38 12.16 4.12
CA LEU A 66 -0.16 13.13 3.05
C LEU A 66 -0.89 14.46 3.26
N ARG A 67 -1.71 14.58 4.32
CA ARG A 67 -2.38 15.84 4.66
C ARG A 67 -1.39 16.81 5.33
N PRO A 68 -1.43 18.13 5.04
CA PRO A 68 -0.69 19.11 5.81
C PRO A 68 -1.01 19.01 7.31
N GLY A 69 0.03 18.95 8.16
CA GLY A 69 -0.12 18.72 9.60
C GLY A 69 -0.56 17.31 9.97
N GLY A 70 -0.37 16.35 9.06
CA GLY A 70 -0.67 14.94 9.26
C GLY A 70 0.20 14.28 10.33
N PRO A 71 -0.11 13.03 10.68
CA PRO A 71 0.67 12.29 11.66
C PRO A 71 2.12 12.12 11.14
N GLY A 72 3.11 12.34 12.00
CA GLY A 72 4.52 12.37 11.58
C GLY A 72 5.13 11.00 11.26
N LEU A 73 6.45 10.95 11.18
CA LEU A 73 7.25 9.81 10.74
C LEU A 73 6.90 8.46 11.42
N TYR A 74 6.54 8.46 12.71
CA TYR A 74 6.15 7.20 13.38
C TYR A 74 4.92 6.54 12.76
N ALA A 75 3.94 7.32 12.31
CA ALA A 75 2.74 6.79 11.68
C ALA A 75 3.05 6.20 10.29
N SER A 76 4.07 6.71 9.58
CA SER A 76 4.49 6.11 8.31
C SER A 76 5.10 4.72 8.51
N TYR A 77 5.83 4.49 9.59
CA TYR A 77 6.31 3.13 9.92
C TYR A 77 5.17 2.17 10.25
N VAL A 78 4.14 2.63 10.96
CA VAL A 78 2.94 1.82 11.23
C VAL A 78 2.20 1.47 9.93
N GLU A 79 2.11 2.43 9.01
CA GLU A 79 1.53 2.23 7.67
C GLU A 79 2.30 1.15 6.90
N LEU A 80 3.63 1.26 6.83
CA LEU A 80 4.49 0.30 6.14
C LEU A 80 4.44 -1.10 6.77
N ALA A 81 4.40 -1.19 8.10
CA ALA A 81 4.25 -2.45 8.80
C ALA A 81 2.88 -3.11 8.51
N GLY A 82 1.81 -2.32 8.52
CA GLY A 82 0.46 -2.79 8.15
C GLY A 82 0.40 -3.29 6.71
N GLN A 83 1.06 -2.59 5.79
CA GLN A 83 1.17 -3.00 4.40
C GLN A 83 1.95 -4.32 4.25
N ALA A 84 3.09 -4.46 4.93
CA ALA A 84 3.87 -5.70 4.92
C ALA A 84 3.05 -6.89 5.44
N LEU A 85 2.28 -6.68 6.52
CA LEU A 85 1.40 -7.70 7.08
C LEU A 85 0.27 -8.08 6.10
N LEU A 86 -0.34 -7.12 5.42
CA LEU A 86 -1.35 -7.38 4.38
C LEU A 86 -0.79 -8.27 3.28
N LEU A 87 0.41 -7.97 2.79
CA LEU A 87 1.05 -8.73 1.71
C LEU A 87 1.41 -10.14 2.17
N ALA A 88 1.90 -10.31 3.41
CA ALA A 88 2.16 -11.61 4.00
C ALA A 88 0.88 -12.46 4.11
N LEU A 89 -0.21 -11.87 4.61
CA LEU A 89 -1.51 -12.54 4.70
C LEU A 89 -2.09 -12.90 3.32
N ALA A 90 -1.91 -12.02 2.33
CA ALA A 90 -2.32 -12.29 0.96
C ALA A 90 -1.53 -13.47 0.36
N GLY A 91 -0.20 -13.47 0.50
CA GLY A 91 0.66 -14.57 0.05
C GLY A 91 0.30 -15.90 0.72
N ALA A 92 0.19 -15.91 2.05
CA ALA A 92 -0.18 -17.08 2.82
C ALA A 92 -1.61 -17.57 2.50
N GLY A 93 -2.56 -16.66 2.35
CA GLY A 93 -3.93 -17.03 2.03
C GLY A 93 -4.09 -17.61 0.62
N LEU A 94 -3.32 -17.10 -0.35
CA LEU A 94 -3.30 -17.63 -1.70
C LEU A 94 -2.53 -18.96 -1.81
N SER A 95 -1.59 -19.26 -0.94
CA SER A 95 -0.92 -20.57 -0.95
C SER A 95 -1.81 -21.71 -0.42
N LEU A 96 -2.77 -21.40 0.46
CA LEU A 96 -3.63 -22.41 1.11
C LEU A 96 -4.70 -22.99 0.17
N ARG A 97 -5.43 -22.14 -0.58
CA ARG A 97 -6.61 -22.60 -1.33
C ARG A 97 -6.90 -21.76 -2.57
N SER A 98 -5.94 -21.68 -3.48
CA SER A 98 -6.04 -20.89 -4.71
C SER A 98 -5.75 -21.72 -5.96
N SER A 99 -6.46 -21.39 -7.06
CA SER A 99 -6.09 -21.86 -8.40
C SER A 99 -4.79 -21.20 -8.87
N ALA A 100 -4.00 -21.86 -9.72
CA ALA A 100 -2.77 -21.31 -10.29
C ALA A 100 -2.95 -19.90 -10.90
N ARG A 101 -4.06 -19.67 -11.62
CA ARG A 101 -4.39 -18.35 -12.19
C ARG A 101 -4.53 -17.25 -11.13
N ARG A 102 -5.20 -17.53 -10.01
CA ARG A 102 -5.39 -16.58 -8.91
C ARG A 102 -4.08 -16.32 -8.16
N THR A 103 -3.24 -17.34 -8.02
CA THR A 103 -1.91 -17.20 -7.43
C THR A 103 -1.01 -16.32 -8.29
N ALA A 104 -1.01 -16.50 -9.61
CA ALA A 104 -0.28 -15.63 -10.53
C ALA A 104 -0.77 -14.17 -10.47
N LEU A 105 -2.09 -13.95 -10.51
CA LEU A 105 -2.67 -12.61 -10.34
C LEU A 105 -2.32 -11.99 -8.99
N GLY A 106 -2.37 -12.77 -7.92
CA GLY A 106 -1.95 -12.33 -6.58
C GLY A 106 -0.48 -11.94 -6.55
N GLY A 107 0.41 -12.70 -7.20
CA GLY A 107 1.81 -12.36 -7.34
C GLY A 107 2.02 -11.01 -8.03
N VAL A 108 1.32 -10.77 -9.15
CA VAL A 108 1.36 -9.47 -9.86
C VAL A 108 0.89 -8.33 -8.95
N LEU A 109 -0.20 -8.53 -8.23
CA LEU A 109 -0.73 -7.51 -7.30
C LEU A 109 0.21 -7.26 -6.11
N ILE A 110 0.87 -8.29 -5.57
CA ILE A 110 1.86 -8.16 -4.50
C ILE A 110 3.06 -7.35 -5.00
N VAL A 111 3.59 -7.67 -6.18
CA VAL A 111 4.71 -6.93 -6.78
C VAL A 111 4.31 -5.48 -7.01
N GLY A 112 3.12 -5.22 -7.58
CA GLY A 112 2.62 -3.86 -7.78
C GLY A 112 2.48 -3.09 -6.46
N ALA A 113 1.89 -3.72 -5.44
CA ALA A 113 1.75 -3.10 -4.13
C ALA A 113 3.11 -2.83 -3.46
N LEU A 114 4.10 -3.73 -3.61
CA LEU A 114 5.47 -3.51 -3.13
C LEU A 114 6.14 -2.35 -3.84
N SER A 115 6.05 -2.27 -5.17
CA SER A 115 6.61 -1.17 -5.95
C SER A 115 6.02 0.18 -5.52
N ILE A 116 4.70 0.24 -5.32
CA ILE A 116 4.04 1.45 -4.81
C ILE A 116 4.49 1.75 -3.38
N SER A 117 4.66 0.74 -2.52
CA SER A 117 5.13 0.93 -1.15
C SER A 117 6.55 1.47 -1.11
N ALA A 118 7.43 0.96 -1.98
CA ALA A 118 8.80 1.45 -2.13
C ALA A 118 8.84 2.92 -2.61
N LEU A 119 7.91 3.32 -3.47
CA LEU A 119 7.73 4.72 -3.90
C LEU A 119 7.29 5.64 -2.73
N MET A 120 6.50 5.13 -1.79
CA MET A 120 6.03 5.93 -0.65
C MET A 120 7.13 6.23 0.37
N ILE A 121 8.19 5.40 0.46
CA ILE A 121 9.31 5.63 1.38
C ILE A 121 9.98 7.00 1.14
N PRO A 122 10.47 7.32 -0.07
CA PRO A 122 11.06 8.63 -0.35
C PRO A 122 10.04 9.77 -0.21
N ILE A 123 8.78 9.57 -0.61
CA ILE A 123 7.70 10.58 -0.44
C ILE A 123 7.48 10.93 1.03
N TYR A 124 7.41 9.93 1.92
CA TYR A 124 7.31 10.15 3.36
C TYR A 124 8.57 10.80 3.93
N GLY A 125 9.75 10.45 3.41
CA GLY A 125 11.01 11.08 3.77
C GLY A 125 10.95 12.59 3.55
N GLU A 126 10.64 13.03 2.33
CA GLU A 126 10.54 14.46 2.02
C GLU A 126 9.41 15.15 2.79
N ALA A 127 8.23 14.52 2.89
CA ALA A 127 7.07 15.12 3.56
C ALA A 127 7.27 15.36 5.07
N PHE A 128 8.17 14.61 5.73
CA PHE A 128 8.33 14.65 7.19
C PHE A 128 9.73 15.02 7.68
N VAL A 129 10.76 15.00 6.81
CA VAL A 129 12.16 15.29 7.18
C VAL A 129 12.63 16.63 6.64
N ALA A 130 12.05 17.17 5.57
CA ALA A 130 12.35 18.53 5.12
C ALA A 130 11.47 19.55 5.90
N PRO A 131 12.03 20.36 6.82
CA PRO A 131 11.30 21.44 7.48
C PRO A 131 11.04 22.64 6.57
#